data_AF-A0A1X7UEN3-F1
#
_entry.id   AF-A0A1X7UEN3-F1
#
_cell.length_a   1.000
_cell.length_b   1.000
_cell.length_c   1.000
_cell.angle_alpha   90.00
_cell.angle_beta   90.00
_cell.angle_gamma   90.00
#
_symmetry.space_group_name_H-M   'P 1'
#
loop_
_entity.id
_entity.type
_entity.pdbx_description
1 polymer ?
#
loop_
_entity_poly.entity_id
_entity_poly.type
_entity_poly.pdbx_seq_one_letter_code
_entity_poly.pdbx_strand_id
1 'polypeptide(L)'
;MLTLISDYIINALPIQQEHFDLSANEFRDALCLRYLKPLLNTPTNCDGCNAPFTTSHALDCRRGGLVVQRHNEIRDFIFDISSMVWSQTIKEPMVDESSSSDSLRADVAIRGVWQPQGMCLFDVRVIDSDAPSYLDRSPEQILKTAEREKKAKYSEHCERRHVSFSPLCTTVDGLIGPEMSIFLKRLADRLALKWDRRYSTTLNWLRTKLSFALIRSTNLCIRGTRTKWRGLSFEDGLGLNDYFLN
;
A
#
# COMPACT_ATOMS: atom_id res chain seq x y z
N MET A 1 -16.90 -14.45 -4.48
CA MET A 1 -15.89 -14.52 -5.55
C MET A 1 -14.88 -13.42 -5.25
N LEU A 2 -13.63 -13.78 -4.94
CA LEU A 2 -12.60 -12.78 -4.67
C LEU A 2 -12.33 -12.00 -5.95
N THR A 3 -12.21 -10.68 -5.81
CA THR A 3 -11.94 -9.79 -6.93
C THR A 3 -10.42 -9.67 -7.03
N LEU A 4 -9.81 -10.24 -8.06
CA LEU A 4 -8.46 -9.88 -8.45
C LEU A 4 -8.55 -8.48 -9.03
N ILE A 5 -8.04 -7.47 -8.33
CA ILE A 5 -8.05 -6.11 -8.88
C ILE A 5 -7.24 -6.07 -10.18
N SER A 6 -6.25 -6.94 -10.36
CA SER A 6 -5.51 -6.99 -11.63
C SER A 6 -6.36 -7.31 -12.87
N ASP A 7 -7.60 -7.82 -12.72
CA ASP A 7 -8.56 -7.91 -13.83
C ASP A 7 -8.97 -6.52 -14.36
N TYR A 8 -8.98 -5.51 -13.50
CA TYR A 8 -9.33 -4.15 -13.90
C TYR A 8 -8.28 -3.50 -14.79
N ILE A 9 -7.03 -3.96 -14.77
CA ILE A 9 -5.96 -3.43 -15.64
C ILE A 9 -6.24 -3.82 -17.10
N ILE A 10 -6.72 -5.05 -17.30
CA ILE A 10 -7.02 -5.58 -18.64
C ILE A 10 -8.30 -4.94 -19.19
N ASN A 11 -9.24 -4.57 -18.33
CA ASN A 11 -10.54 -4.04 -18.72
C ASN A 11 -10.66 -2.51 -18.63
N ALA A 12 -9.63 -1.81 -18.13
CA ALA A 12 -9.62 -0.35 -18.06
C ALA A 12 -9.18 0.25 -19.40
N LEU A 13 -9.87 1.32 -19.82
CA LEU A 13 -9.39 2.16 -20.90
C LEU A 13 -8.14 2.93 -20.41
N PRO A 14 -7.06 3.01 -21.22
CA PRO A 14 -5.83 3.71 -20.84
C PRO A 14 -6.01 5.23 -20.94
N ILE A 15 -6.80 5.79 -20.02
CA ILE A 15 -7.16 7.21 -19.98
C ILE A 15 -6.11 7.96 -19.16
N GLN A 16 -5.24 8.72 -19.83
CA GLN A 16 -4.16 9.47 -19.20
C GLN A 16 -4.65 10.54 -18.21
N GLN A 17 -5.79 11.18 -18.49
CA GLN A 17 -6.41 12.17 -17.59
C GLN A 17 -6.79 11.56 -16.24
N GLU A 18 -7.08 10.26 -16.23
CA GLU A 18 -7.37 9.48 -15.03
C GLU A 18 -6.13 8.77 -14.49
N HIS A 19 -4.94 9.01 -15.04
CA HIS A 19 -3.72 8.27 -14.74
C HIS A 19 -3.90 6.75 -14.87
N PHE A 20 -4.71 6.30 -15.83
CA PHE A 20 -4.93 4.89 -16.16
C PHE A 20 -4.02 4.40 -17.31
N ASP A 21 -2.94 5.10 -17.58
CA ASP A 21 -1.87 4.68 -18.47
C ASP A 21 -0.74 3.98 -17.70
N LEU A 22 -0.13 2.96 -18.30
CA LEU A 22 1.07 2.31 -17.78
C LEU A 22 2.17 2.40 -18.83
N SER A 23 3.40 2.58 -18.36
CA SER A 23 4.58 2.35 -19.18
C SER A 23 4.65 0.88 -19.62
N ALA A 24 5.40 0.61 -20.68
CA ALA A 24 5.60 -0.75 -21.18
C ALA A 24 6.19 -1.70 -20.12
N ASN A 25 7.05 -1.19 -19.23
CA ASN A 25 7.65 -1.98 -18.16
C ASN A 25 6.64 -2.26 -17.05
N GLU A 26 5.88 -1.26 -16.59
CA GLU A 26 4.84 -1.45 -15.58
C GLU A 26 3.80 -2.48 -16.03
N PHE A 27 3.33 -2.37 -17.27
CA PHE A 27 2.37 -3.32 -17.83
C PHE A 27 2.94 -4.73 -17.92
N ARG A 28 4.16 -4.88 -18.46
CA ARG A 28 4.81 -6.18 -18.62
C ARG A 28 5.10 -6.85 -17.28
N ASP A 29 5.64 -6.11 -16.32
CA ASP A 29 5.96 -6.64 -15.00
C ASP A 29 4.69 -7.03 -14.24
N ALA A 30 3.60 -6.26 -14.37
CA ALA A 30 2.30 -6.63 -13.81
C ALA A 30 1.77 -7.95 -14.39
N LEU A 31 1.92 -8.18 -15.70
CA LEU A 31 1.57 -9.47 -16.32
C LEU A 31 2.47 -10.60 -15.82
N CYS A 32 3.77 -10.36 -15.68
CA CYS A 32 4.70 -11.36 -15.15
C CYS A 32 4.30 -11.80 -13.74
N LEU A 33 4.02 -10.85 -12.84
CA LEU A 33 3.56 -11.15 -11.48
C LEU A 33 2.25 -11.94 -11.51
N ARG A 34 1.25 -11.45 -12.24
CA ARG A 34 -0.08 -12.07 -12.30
C ARG A 34 -0.06 -13.51 -12.83
N TYR A 35 0.80 -13.81 -13.80
CA TYR A 35 0.86 -15.13 -14.43
C TYR A 35 2.05 -15.98 -13.94
N LEU A 36 2.68 -15.58 -12.83
CA LEU A 36 3.84 -16.26 -12.25
C LEU A 36 4.94 -16.52 -13.28
N LYS A 37 5.17 -15.56 -14.18
CA LYS A 37 6.25 -15.60 -15.17
C LYS A 37 7.48 -14.89 -14.63
N PRO A 38 8.69 -15.34 -15.02
CA PRO A 38 9.92 -14.63 -14.69
C PRO A 38 9.88 -13.18 -15.16
N LEU A 39 10.41 -12.27 -14.33
CA LEU A 39 10.63 -10.89 -14.74
C LEU A 39 11.66 -10.84 -15.87
N LEU A 40 11.42 -9.98 -16.86
CA LEU A 40 12.31 -9.84 -18.02
C LEU A 40 13.34 -8.73 -17.78
N ASN A 41 14.53 -8.88 -18.36
CA ASN A 41 15.59 -7.86 -18.32
C ASN A 41 15.90 -7.35 -16.90
N THR A 42 15.93 -8.24 -15.91
CA THR A 42 16.35 -7.90 -14.54
C THR A 42 17.87 -8.03 -14.41
N PRO A 43 18.51 -7.24 -13.53
CA PRO A 43 19.93 -7.44 -13.22
C PRO A 43 20.15 -8.82 -12.59
N THR A 44 21.38 -9.32 -12.60
CA THR A 44 21.71 -10.59 -11.92
C THR A 44 21.71 -10.45 -10.40
N ASN A 45 22.14 -9.27 -9.92
CA ASN A 45 22.32 -8.96 -8.51
C ASN A 45 21.65 -7.62 -8.18
N CYS A 46 21.19 -7.52 -6.94
CA CYS A 46 20.64 -6.29 -6.38
C CYS A 46 21.71 -5.20 -6.22
N ASP A 47 21.46 -4.02 -6.78
CA ASP A 47 22.34 -2.85 -6.67
C ASP A 47 22.48 -2.33 -5.23
N GLY A 48 21.55 -2.65 -4.33
CA GLY A 48 21.58 -2.21 -2.93
C GLY A 48 22.24 -3.18 -1.94
N CYS A 49 22.06 -4.50 -2.10
CA CYS A 49 22.58 -5.51 -1.16
C CYS A 49 23.36 -6.65 -1.81
N ASN A 50 23.54 -6.62 -3.13
CA ASN A 50 24.29 -7.58 -3.93
C ASN A 50 23.77 -9.04 -3.93
N ALA A 51 22.61 -9.31 -3.31
CA ALA A 51 21.96 -10.63 -3.36
C ALA A 51 21.46 -10.96 -4.78
N PRO A 52 21.29 -12.24 -5.15
CA PRO A 52 20.68 -12.62 -6.41
C PRO A 52 19.31 -11.97 -6.61
N PHE A 53 19.08 -11.39 -7.79
CA PHE A 53 17.87 -10.61 -8.04
C PHE A 53 16.72 -11.51 -8.52
N THR A 54 15.94 -12.01 -7.55
CA THR A 54 14.69 -12.74 -7.82
C THR A 54 13.48 -11.81 -7.65
N THR A 55 12.30 -12.24 -8.12
CA THR A 55 11.04 -11.50 -7.89
C THR A 55 10.78 -11.29 -6.40
N SER A 56 10.84 -12.35 -5.59
CA SER A 56 10.69 -12.24 -4.13
C SER A 56 11.75 -11.32 -3.51
N HIS A 57 13.01 -11.42 -3.94
CA HIS A 57 14.03 -10.47 -3.48
C HIS A 57 13.65 -9.03 -3.81
N ALA A 58 13.18 -8.77 -5.03
CA ALA A 58 12.80 -7.43 -5.45
C ALA A 58 11.67 -6.85 -4.59
N LEU A 59 10.69 -7.68 -4.21
CA LEU A 59 9.52 -7.30 -3.43
C LEU A 59 9.77 -7.14 -1.92
N ASP A 60 10.85 -7.74 -1.40
CA ASP A 60 11.18 -7.78 0.03
C ASP A 60 12.44 -6.98 0.41
N CYS A 61 13.25 -6.58 -0.56
CA CYS A 61 14.52 -5.90 -0.30
C CYS A 61 14.30 -4.56 0.43
N ARG A 62 14.90 -4.44 1.63
CA ARG A 62 14.81 -3.23 2.46
C ARG A 62 15.72 -2.08 2.02
N ARG A 63 16.51 -2.27 0.96
CA ARG A 63 17.40 -1.22 0.43
C ARG A 63 16.59 -0.25 -0.44
N GLY A 64 17.01 1.02 -0.47
CA GLY A 64 16.29 2.08 -1.19
C GLY A 64 14.95 2.52 -0.59
N GLY A 65 14.42 1.85 0.44
CA GLY A 65 13.11 2.19 1.01
C GLY A 65 11.91 1.87 0.10
N LEU A 66 12.12 1.11 -0.96
CA LEU A 66 11.10 0.86 -2.00
C LEU A 66 9.86 0.13 -1.45
N VAL A 67 10.05 -0.81 -0.52
CA VAL A 67 8.94 -1.52 0.14
C VAL A 67 8.07 -0.56 0.97
N VAL A 68 8.71 0.42 1.63
CA VAL A 68 8.00 1.45 2.40
C VAL A 68 7.25 2.39 1.45
N GLN A 69 7.87 2.77 0.33
CA GLN A 69 7.20 3.57 -0.70
C GLN A 69 5.99 2.84 -1.29
N ARG A 70 6.10 1.53 -1.54
CA ARG A 70 4.96 0.70 -1.98
C ARG A 70 3.79 0.76 -1.01
N HIS A 71 4.09 0.56 0.25
CA HIS A 71 3.10 0.65 1.31
C HIS A 71 2.46 2.05 1.38
N ASN A 72 3.30 3.10 1.35
CA ASN A 72 2.86 4.47 1.47
C ASN A 72 1.94 4.90 0.32
N GLU A 73 2.18 4.43 -0.90
CA GLU A 73 1.30 4.72 -2.04
C GLU A 73 -0.15 4.26 -1.77
N ILE A 74 -0.31 3.05 -1.24
CA ILE A 74 -1.63 2.49 -0.94
C ILE A 74 -2.28 3.21 0.24
N ARG A 75 -1.51 3.49 1.30
CA ARG A 75 -1.98 4.29 2.43
C ARG A 75 -2.45 5.67 1.97
N ASP A 76 -1.66 6.35 1.15
CA ASP A 76 -1.92 7.72 0.72
C ASP A 76 -3.17 7.77 -0.15
N PHE A 77 -3.33 6.82 -1.07
CA PHE A 77 -4.57 6.62 -1.81
C PHE A 77 -5.79 6.45 -0.89
N ILE A 78 -5.70 5.58 0.14
CA ILE A 78 -6.79 5.36 1.09
C ILE A 78 -7.11 6.65 1.87
N PHE A 79 -6.08 7.36 2.34
CA PHE A 79 -6.22 8.60 3.09
C PHE A 79 -6.88 9.69 2.25
N ASP A 80 -6.38 9.94 1.04
CA ASP A 80 -6.87 11.00 0.15
C ASP A 80 -8.32 10.77 -0.24
N ILE A 81 -8.66 9.54 -0.68
CA ILE A 81 -10.03 9.22 -1.08
C ILE A 81 -10.98 9.26 0.12
N SER A 82 -10.56 8.75 1.28
CA SER A 82 -11.38 8.80 2.51
C SER A 82 -11.65 10.22 2.98
N SER A 83 -10.66 11.10 2.88
CA SER A 83 -10.76 12.52 3.27
C SER A 83 -11.78 13.31 2.46
N MET A 84 -12.16 12.82 1.27
CA MET A 84 -13.23 13.45 0.49
C MET A 84 -14.63 13.24 1.08
N VAL A 85 -14.86 12.14 1.82
CA VAL A 85 -16.22 11.73 2.23
C VAL A 85 -16.41 11.61 3.75
N TRP A 86 -15.34 11.54 4.51
CA TRP A 86 -15.36 11.58 5.98
C TRP A 86 -14.62 12.81 6.49
N SER A 87 -15.21 13.46 7.50
CA SER A 87 -14.75 14.76 8.01
C SER A 87 -13.55 14.68 8.95
N GLN A 88 -13.26 13.51 9.53
CA GLN A 88 -12.11 13.30 10.40
C GLN A 88 -11.33 12.09 9.92
N THR A 89 -10.38 12.38 9.03
CA THR A 89 -9.42 11.43 8.48
C THR A 89 -8.03 11.91 8.88
N ILE A 90 -7.26 11.05 9.54
CA ILE A 90 -5.94 11.38 10.09
C ILE A 90 -4.92 10.40 9.51
N LYS A 91 -3.81 10.93 9.01
CA LYS A 91 -2.69 10.15 8.47
C LYS A 91 -1.72 9.81 9.59
N GLU A 92 -1.26 8.57 9.63
CA GLU A 92 -0.28 8.05 10.60
C GLU A 92 -0.59 8.36 12.09
N PRO A 93 -1.82 8.12 12.59
CA PRO A 93 -2.18 8.42 13.96
C PRO A 93 -1.43 7.52 14.97
N MET A 94 -1.01 8.13 16.08
CA MET A 94 -0.49 7.40 17.24
C MET A 94 -1.63 6.63 17.93
N VAL A 95 -1.45 5.32 18.06
CA VAL A 95 -2.39 4.44 18.76
C VAL A 95 -2.09 4.41 20.25
N ASP A 96 -0.81 4.37 20.61
CA ASP A 96 -0.36 4.42 22.00
C ASP A 96 0.71 5.50 22.15
N GLU A 97 0.58 6.34 23.19
CA GLU A 97 1.51 7.45 23.48
C GLU A 97 2.45 7.09 24.64
N SER A 98 2.63 5.80 24.92
CA SER A 98 3.63 5.36 25.89
C SER A 98 5.03 5.83 25.45
N SER A 99 5.76 6.47 26.36
CA SER A 99 7.09 7.04 26.15
C SER A 99 8.21 5.98 25.99
N SER A 100 7.85 4.73 25.70
CA SER A 100 8.77 3.64 25.40
C SER A 100 8.98 3.49 23.89
N SER A 101 9.99 2.74 23.49
CA SER A 101 10.32 2.42 22.09
C SER A 101 9.25 1.63 21.32
N ASP A 102 8.08 1.37 21.94
CA ASP A 102 6.98 0.53 21.43
C ASP A 102 5.77 1.35 20.98
N SER A 103 5.99 2.63 20.64
CA SER A 103 4.93 3.52 20.18
C SER A 103 4.23 2.96 18.93
N LEU A 104 3.00 2.48 19.08
CA LEU A 104 2.23 1.87 18.00
C LEU A 104 1.57 2.96 17.15
N ARG A 105 1.78 2.89 15.84
CA ARG A 105 1.22 3.85 14.87
C ARG A 105 0.43 3.10 13.83
N ALA A 106 -0.82 3.51 13.61
CA ALA A 106 -1.63 3.02 12.50
C ALA A 106 -1.40 3.89 11.27
N ASP A 107 -1.89 3.49 10.11
CA ASP A 107 -1.64 4.20 8.85
C ASP A 107 -2.66 5.31 8.61
N VAL A 108 -3.92 5.03 8.93
CA VAL A 108 -5.03 5.97 8.75
C VAL A 108 -6.03 5.80 9.90
N ALA A 109 -6.54 6.89 10.47
CA ALA A 109 -7.77 6.87 11.27
C ALA A 109 -8.90 7.55 10.50
N ILE A 110 -10.10 6.98 10.53
CA ILE A 110 -11.27 7.56 9.85
C ILE A 110 -12.49 7.45 10.77
N ARG A 111 -13.19 8.57 10.99
CA ARG A 111 -14.41 8.60 11.80
C ARG A 111 -15.63 8.23 10.96
N GLY A 112 -16.47 7.35 11.49
CA GLY A 112 -17.79 7.10 10.90
C GLY A 112 -17.81 6.01 9.83
N VAL A 113 -16.72 5.23 9.67
CA VAL A 113 -16.68 4.16 8.65
C VAL A 113 -17.57 2.99 9.05
N TRP A 114 -17.41 2.46 10.26
CA TRP A 114 -18.13 1.28 10.74
C TRP A 114 -19.33 1.63 11.61
N GLN A 115 -19.15 2.59 12.52
CA GLN A 115 -20.16 3.08 13.44
C GLN A 115 -20.26 4.60 13.31
N PRO A 116 -21.47 5.20 13.32
CA PRO A 116 -21.63 6.65 13.33
C PRO A 116 -20.80 7.28 14.45
N GLN A 117 -20.01 8.31 14.12
CA GLN A 117 -19.09 9.01 15.03
C GLN A 117 -18.00 8.14 15.70
N GLY A 118 -17.98 6.82 15.50
CA GLY A 118 -16.94 5.93 16.00
C GLY A 118 -15.65 6.06 15.20
N MET A 119 -14.52 6.07 15.90
CA MET A 119 -13.20 6.07 15.26
C MET A 119 -12.80 4.66 14.85
N CYS A 120 -12.28 4.51 13.63
CA CYS A 120 -11.61 3.29 13.21
C CYS A 120 -10.18 3.58 12.76
N LEU A 121 -9.25 2.77 13.25
CA LEU A 121 -7.88 2.72 12.81
C LEU A 121 -7.73 1.67 11.71
N PHE A 122 -6.96 2.01 10.69
CA PHE A 122 -6.65 1.16 9.56
C PHE A 122 -5.14 1.06 9.42
N ASP A 123 -4.69 -0.12 9.03
CA ASP A 123 -3.30 -0.41 8.74
C ASP A 123 -3.22 -1.28 7.49
N VAL A 124 -2.35 -0.90 6.56
CA VAL A 124 -2.21 -1.47 5.23
C VAL A 124 -1.16 -2.57 5.23
N ARG A 125 -1.43 -3.65 4.49
CA ARG A 125 -0.43 -4.69 4.24
C ARG A 125 -0.47 -5.14 2.79
N VAL A 126 0.67 -5.01 2.11
CA VAL A 126 0.88 -5.57 0.76
C VAL A 126 1.73 -6.84 0.89
N ILE A 127 1.26 -7.95 0.35
CA ILE A 127 1.84 -9.29 0.58
C ILE A 127 2.30 -9.90 -0.75
N ASP A 128 3.51 -10.46 -0.77
CA ASP A 128 3.92 -11.41 -1.81
C ASP A 128 3.33 -12.79 -1.46
N SER A 129 2.19 -13.14 -2.05
CA SER A 129 1.53 -14.43 -1.82
C SER A 129 2.28 -15.62 -2.41
N ASP A 130 3.21 -15.36 -3.33
CA ASP A 130 4.01 -16.37 -4.02
C ASP A 130 5.39 -16.55 -3.39
N ALA A 131 5.64 -15.87 -2.26
CA ALA A 131 6.87 -16.02 -1.51
C ALA A 131 7.07 -17.49 -1.06
N PRO A 132 8.31 -18.00 -1.00
CA PRO A 132 8.59 -19.40 -0.65
C PRO A 132 8.00 -19.85 0.69
N SER A 133 7.79 -18.92 1.64
CA SER A 133 7.18 -19.19 2.95
C SER A 133 5.68 -19.53 2.90
N TYR A 134 5.03 -19.37 1.76
CA TYR A 134 3.58 -19.54 1.61
C TYR A 134 3.18 -20.63 0.61
N LEU A 135 4.13 -21.44 0.11
CA LEU A 135 3.89 -22.46 -0.91
C LEU A 135 2.77 -23.47 -0.57
N ASP A 136 2.48 -23.68 0.71
CA ASP A 136 1.47 -24.60 1.23
C ASP A 136 0.08 -23.96 1.44
N ARG A 137 -0.08 -22.67 1.12
CA ARG A 137 -1.29 -21.89 1.45
C ARG A 137 -1.86 -21.21 0.22
N SER A 138 -3.18 -21.14 0.13
CA SER A 138 -3.82 -20.34 -0.90
C SER A 138 -3.66 -18.83 -0.61
N PRO A 139 -3.59 -17.96 -1.63
CA PRO A 139 -3.56 -16.51 -1.46
C PRO A 139 -4.66 -15.96 -0.52
N GLU A 140 -5.84 -16.55 -0.55
CA GLU A 140 -6.95 -16.21 0.35
C GLU A 140 -6.66 -16.54 1.81
N GLN A 141 -6.05 -17.71 2.07
CA GLN A 141 -5.66 -18.12 3.42
C GLN A 141 -4.55 -17.23 3.96
N ILE A 142 -3.61 -16.82 3.10
CA ILE A 142 -2.54 -15.87 3.44
C ILE A 142 -3.15 -14.54 3.86
N LEU A 143 -4.04 -13.96 3.05
CA LEU A 143 -4.72 -12.69 3.36
C LEU A 143 -5.52 -12.76 4.67
N LYS A 144 -6.33 -13.80 4.86
CA LYS A 144 -7.09 -14.00 6.11
C LYS A 144 -6.19 -14.10 7.34
N THR A 145 -5.06 -14.81 7.20
CA THR A 145 -4.08 -14.95 8.28
C THR A 145 -3.45 -13.60 8.59
N ALA A 146 -3.05 -12.84 7.57
CA ALA A 146 -2.47 -11.51 7.74
C ALA A 146 -3.43 -10.50 8.37
N GLU A 147 -4.71 -10.52 8.00
CA GLU A 147 -5.75 -9.70 8.64
C GLU A 147 -5.90 -10.08 10.13
N ARG A 148 -5.92 -11.37 10.46
CA ARG A 148 -6.00 -11.85 11.84
C ARG A 148 -4.79 -11.44 12.68
N GLU A 149 -3.58 -11.57 12.14
CA GLU A 149 -2.34 -11.14 12.80
C GLU A 149 -2.37 -9.64 13.14
N LYS A 150 -2.77 -8.80 12.18
CA LYS A 150 -2.92 -7.36 12.41
C LYS A 150 -3.97 -7.08 13.48
N LYS A 151 -5.14 -7.70 13.41
CA LYS A 151 -6.18 -7.53 14.45
C LYS A 151 -5.66 -7.91 15.84
N ALA A 152 -4.96 -9.03 15.97
CA ALA A 152 -4.38 -9.45 17.24
C ALA A 152 -3.32 -8.46 17.76
N LYS A 153 -2.53 -7.85 16.87
CA LYS A 153 -1.54 -6.82 17.23
C LYS A 153 -2.21 -5.54 17.78
N TYR A 154 -3.35 -5.14 17.21
CA TYR A 154 -3.97 -3.85 17.51
C TYR A 154 -5.10 -3.92 18.54
N SER A 155 -5.70 -5.09 18.80
CA SER A 155 -6.95 -5.23 19.57
C SER A 155 -6.87 -4.57 20.94
N GLU A 156 -5.87 -4.91 21.75
CA GLU A 156 -5.76 -4.41 23.12
C GLU A 156 -5.57 -2.88 23.16
N HIS A 157 -4.71 -2.34 22.30
CA HIS A 157 -4.48 -0.88 22.22
C HIS A 157 -5.73 -0.13 21.75
N CYS A 158 -6.50 -0.73 20.84
CA CYS A 158 -7.73 -0.14 20.32
C CYS A 158 -8.86 -0.16 21.36
N GLU A 159 -8.99 -1.26 22.10
CA GLU A 159 -9.94 -1.40 23.21
C GLU A 159 -9.70 -0.33 24.28
N ARG A 160 -8.43 -0.10 24.68
CA ARG A 160 -8.06 0.93 25.65
C ARG A 160 -8.47 2.35 25.26
N ARG A 161 -8.59 2.64 23.95
CA ARG A 161 -8.99 3.96 23.43
C ARG A 161 -10.43 4.00 22.93
N HIS A 162 -11.19 2.93 23.11
CA HIS A 162 -12.55 2.78 22.56
C HIS A 162 -12.62 3.05 21.06
N VAL A 163 -11.61 2.62 20.32
CA VAL A 163 -11.55 2.71 18.85
C VAL A 163 -11.65 1.32 18.23
N SER A 164 -12.20 1.24 17.02
CA SER A 164 -12.23 -0.01 16.25
C SER A 164 -10.98 -0.13 15.38
N PHE A 165 -10.63 -1.35 14.95
CA PHE A 165 -9.52 -1.60 14.04
C PHE A 165 -9.95 -2.47 12.87
N SER A 166 -9.53 -2.11 11.65
CA SER A 166 -9.76 -2.90 10.45
C SER A 166 -8.47 -2.96 9.60
N PRO A 167 -7.89 -4.15 9.38
CA PRO A 167 -6.71 -4.31 8.54
C PRO A 167 -7.08 -4.22 7.06
N LEU A 168 -6.24 -3.57 6.26
CA LEU A 168 -6.42 -3.42 4.82
C LEU A 168 -5.33 -4.19 4.07
N CYS A 169 -5.57 -5.48 3.84
CA CYS A 169 -4.61 -6.38 3.21
C CYS A 169 -4.86 -6.55 1.71
N THR A 170 -3.79 -6.58 0.91
CA THR A 170 -3.81 -6.96 -0.50
C THR A 170 -2.52 -7.70 -0.88
N THR A 171 -2.55 -8.48 -1.95
CA THR A 171 -1.33 -9.07 -2.52
C THR A 171 -0.70 -8.13 -3.54
N VAL A 172 0.58 -8.35 -3.90
CA VAL A 172 1.32 -7.55 -4.90
C VAL A 172 0.69 -7.61 -6.30
N ASP A 173 -0.01 -8.69 -6.63
CA ASP A 173 -0.74 -8.91 -7.89
C ASP A 173 -2.22 -8.50 -7.83
N GLY A 174 -2.66 -7.95 -6.69
CA GLY A 174 -3.94 -7.24 -6.56
C GLY A 174 -5.12 -8.06 -6.05
N LEU A 175 -4.90 -9.21 -5.42
CA LEU A 175 -5.96 -9.88 -4.65
C LEU A 175 -6.29 -9.05 -3.40
N ILE A 176 -7.57 -8.75 -3.17
CA ILE A 176 -8.02 -7.97 -2.00
C ILE A 176 -8.42 -8.90 -0.86
N GLY A 177 -7.97 -8.56 0.35
CA GLY A 177 -8.46 -9.14 1.59
C GLY A 177 -9.96 -8.87 1.84
N PRO A 178 -10.66 -9.74 2.57
CA PRO A 178 -12.06 -9.55 2.94
C PRO A 178 -12.38 -8.19 3.57
N GLU A 179 -11.59 -7.72 4.53
CA GLU A 179 -11.83 -6.46 5.25
C GLU A 179 -11.68 -5.26 4.32
N MET A 180 -10.60 -5.23 3.54
CA MET A 180 -10.38 -4.18 2.55
C MET A 180 -11.48 -4.16 1.48
N SER A 181 -11.98 -5.31 1.06
CA SER A 181 -13.10 -5.39 0.10
C SER A 181 -14.38 -4.77 0.65
N ILE A 182 -14.70 -4.99 1.94
CA ILE A 182 -15.85 -4.39 2.61
C ILE A 182 -15.64 -2.88 2.77
N PHE A 183 -14.44 -2.46 3.17
CA PHE A 183 -14.08 -1.05 3.30
C PHE A 183 -14.27 -0.30 1.97
N LEU A 184 -13.73 -0.82 0.86
CA LEU A 184 -13.86 -0.21 -0.47
C LEU A 184 -15.32 -0.09 -0.92
N LYS A 185 -16.17 -1.06 -0.58
CA LYS A 185 -17.62 -0.98 -0.86
C LYS A 185 -18.27 0.18 -0.09
N ARG A 186 -17.98 0.33 1.20
CA ARG A 186 -18.50 1.47 1.98
C ARG A 186 -17.99 2.81 1.48
N LEU A 187 -16.71 2.88 1.13
CA LEU A 187 -16.11 4.08 0.56
C LEU A 187 -16.78 4.45 -0.77
N ALA A 188 -16.99 3.47 -1.65
CA ALA A 188 -17.69 3.68 -2.91
C ALA A 188 -19.14 4.15 -2.73
N ASP A 189 -19.86 3.66 -1.74
CA ASP A 189 -21.22 4.12 -1.40
C ASP A 189 -21.24 5.61 -1.02
N ARG A 190 -20.32 6.02 -0.14
CA ARG A 190 -20.20 7.42 0.28
C ARG A 190 -19.76 8.35 -0.86
N LEU A 191 -18.84 7.90 -1.70
CA LEU A 191 -18.40 8.65 -2.88
C LEU A 191 -19.51 8.77 -3.91
N ALA A 192 -20.28 7.69 -4.15
CA ALA A 192 -21.39 7.68 -5.10
C ALA A 192 -22.45 8.72 -4.71
N LEU A 193 -22.78 8.83 -3.42
CA LEU A 193 -23.66 9.87 -2.90
C LEU A 193 -23.07 11.27 -3.07
N LYS A 194 -21.79 11.47 -2.74
CA LYS A 194 -21.13 12.79 -2.84
C LYS A 194 -21.04 13.29 -4.28
N TRP A 195 -20.73 12.40 -5.22
CA TRP A 195 -20.51 12.74 -6.63
C TRP A 195 -21.76 12.64 -7.49
N ASP A 196 -22.90 12.24 -6.92
CA ASP A 196 -24.13 11.93 -7.64
C ASP A 196 -23.89 10.96 -8.81
N ARG A 197 -23.21 9.85 -8.52
CA ARG A 197 -22.85 8.80 -9.48
C ARG A 197 -23.40 7.45 -9.05
N ARG A 198 -23.53 6.53 -10.01
CA ARG A 198 -23.93 5.15 -9.73
C ARG A 198 -22.88 4.46 -8.86
N TYR A 199 -23.34 3.72 -7.85
CA TYR A 199 -22.49 2.93 -6.95
C TYR A 199 -21.55 1.99 -7.71
N SER A 200 -22.07 1.23 -8.68
CA SER A 200 -21.29 0.26 -9.44
C SER A 200 -20.15 0.90 -10.22
N THR A 201 -20.41 2.04 -10.89
CA THR A 201 -19.39 2.83 -11.59
C THR A 201 -18.32 3.35 -10.63
N THR A 202 -18.75 3.86 -9.47
CA THR A 202 -17.85 4.42 -8.46
C THR A 202 -16.96 3.35 -7.83
N LEU A 203 -17.53 2.20 -7.47
CA LEU A 203 -16.78 1.06 -6.94
C LEU A 203 -15.78 0.52 -7.98
N ASN A 204 -16.19 0.43 -9.25
CA ASN A 204 -15.30 0.01 -10.32
C ASN A 204 -14.11 0.97 -10.45
N TRP A 205 -14.40 2.28 -10.57
CA TRP A 205 -13.37 3.31 -10.65
C TRP A 205 -12.41 3.27 -9.46
N LEU A 206 -12.93 3.10 -8.23
CA LEU A 206 -12.13 3.03 -7.02
C LEU A 206 -11.17 1.83 -7.04
N ARG A 207 -11.65 0.66 -7.44
CA ARG A 207 -10.83 -0.54 -7.59
C ARG A 207 -9.80 -0.38 -8.71
N THR A 208 -10.18 0.21 -9.84
CA THR A 208 -9.24 0.53 -10.92
C THR A 208 -8.12 1.44 -10.41
N LYS A 209 -8.44 2.57 -9.76
CA LYS A 209 -7.41 3.48 -9.19
C LYS A 209 -6.47 2.77 -8.24
N LEU A 210 -7.00 1.97 -7.31
CA LEU A 210 -6.19 1.17 -6.39
C LEU A 210 -5.28 0.18 -7.15
N SER A 211 -5.76 -0.43 -8.23
CA SER A 211 -4.95 -1.31 -9.08
C SER A 211 -3.74 -0.61 -9.64
N PHE A 212 -3.94 0.57 -10.23
CA PHE A 212 -2.86 1.32 -10.87
C PHE A 212 -1.84 1.79 -9.83
N ALA A 213 -2.31 2.27 -8.67
CA ALA A 213 -1.44 2.60 -7.55
C ALA A 213 -0.58 1.39 -7.11
N LEU A 214 -1.20 0.21 -6.98
CA LEU A 214 -0.50 -1.01 -6.61
C LEU A 214 0.53 -1.45 -7.66
N ILE A 215 0.20 -1.40 -8.95
CA ILE A 215 1.12 -1.77 -10.03
C ILE A 215 2.34 -0.86 -10.03
N ARG A 216 2.12 0.46 -10.06
CA ARG A 216 3.22 1.43 -10.14
C ARG A 216 4.15 1.29 -8.95
N SER A 217 3.57 1.15 -7.76
CA SER A 217 4.31 1.05 -6.52
C SER A 217 5.00 -0.32 -6.36
N THR A 218 4.46 -1.39 -6.93
CA THR A 218 5.13 -2.69 -7.03
C THR A 218 6.21 -2.69 -8.11
N ASN A 219 5.99 -2.01 -9.23
CA ASN A 219 6.99 -1.81 -10.27
C ASN A 219 8.18 -1.03 -9.72
N LEU A 220 7.94 -0.04 -8.87
CA LEU A 220 8.99 0.67 -8.14
C LEU A 220 9.85 -0.29 -7.30
N CYS A 221 9.25 -1.28 -6.61
CA CYS A 221 10.05 -2.34 -6.00
C CYS A 221 10.87 -3.11 -7.04
N ILE A 222 10.32 -3.45 -8.20
CA ILE A 222 11.04 -4.25 -9.20
C ILE A 222 12.17 -3.47 -9.90
N ARG A 223 11.92 -2.22 -10.27
CA ARG A 223 12.77 -1.42 -11.17
C ARG A 223 13.46 -0.24 -10.49
N GLY A 224 13.09 0.07 -9.25
CA GLY A 224 13.65 1.19 -8.51
C GLY A 224 15.09 0.97 -8.08
N THR A 225 15.85 2.07 -8.06
CA THR A 225 17.22 2.12 -7.56
C THR A 225 17.25 1.89 -6.05
N ARG A 226 18.16 1.03 -5.57
CA ARG A 226 18.28 0.70 -4.15
C ARG A 226 19.53 1.29 -3.49
N THR A 227 20.43 1.83 -4.29
CA THR A 227 21.58 2.59 -3.82
C THR A 227 21.16 3.96 -3.29
N LYS A 228 21.88 4.45 -2.29
CA LYS A 228 21.70 5.83 -1.81
C LYS A 228 22.44 6.77 -2.76
N TRP A 229 21.72 7.76 -3.29
CA TRP A 229 22.36 8.90 -3.93
C TRP A 229 22.98 9.77 -2.84
N ARG A 230 24.28 10.05 -2.95
CA ARG A 230 24.93 11.05 -2.09
C ARG A 230 24.89 12.38 -2.84
N GLY A 231 24.22 13.37 -2.28
CA GLY A 231 24.40 14.75 -2.71
C GLY A 231 25.77 15.27 -2.27
N LEU A 232 26.25 16.35 -2.90
CA LEU A 232 27.26 17.24 -2.29
C LEU A 232 26.58 17.88 -1.07
N SER A 233 26.70 17.25 0.11
CA SER A 233 26.00 17.72 1.31
C SER A 233 26.53 19.08 1.79
N PHE A 234 25.68 20.10 1.70
CA PHE A 234 25.63 21.21 2.66
C PHE A 234 24.58 20.97 3.77
N GLU A 235 23.86 19.85 3.71
CA GLU A 235 22.67 19.56 4.53
C GLU A 235 22.94 19.46 6.04
N ASP A 236 24.17 19.18 6.44
CA ASP A 236 24.56 19.08 7.86
C ASP A 236 25.37 20.30 8.35
N GLY A 237 25.45 21.38 7.57
CA GLY A 237 26.30 22.54 7.92
C GLY A 237 27.81 22.24 7.91
N LEU A 238 28.23 21.02 7.54
CA LEU A 238 29.64 20.60 7.44
C LEU A 238 30.46 21.37 6.38
N GLY A 239 29.78 22.14 5.52
CA GLY A 239 30.40 23.07 4.57
C GLY A 239 30.49 24.52 5.06
N LEU A 240 29.96 24.85 6.25
CA LEU A 240 30.19 26.14 6.89
C LEU A 240 31.59 26.10 7.51
N ASN A 241 32.56 26.59 6.75
CA ASN A 241 33.88 26.89 7.28
C ASN A 241 33.74 28.04 8.29
N ASP A 242 34.31 27.92 9.48
CA ASP A 242 34.23 28.91 10.59
C ASP A 242 34.76 30.32 10.23
N TYR A 243 35.29 30.49 9.02
CA TYR A 243 35.77 31.78 8.48
C TYR A 243 34.65 32.80 8.19
N PHE A 244 33.37 32.43 8.28
CA PHE A 244 32.24 33.37 8.11
C PHE A 244 31.72 33.98 9.41
N LEU A 245 32.39 33.73 10.56
CA LEU A 245 32.02 34.28 11.88
C LEU A 245 32.93 35.44 12.35
N ASN A 246 33.57 36.17 11.44
CA ASN A 246 34.28 37.42 11.76
C ASN A 246 33.63 38.63 11.10
#